data_AF-V9KRY0-F1
#
_entry.id   AF-V9KRY0-F1
#
_cell.length_a   1.000
_cell.length_b   1.000
_cell.length_c   1.000
_cell.angle_alpha   90.00
_cell.angle_beta   90.00
_cell.angle_gamma   90.00
#
_symmetry.space_group_name_H-M   'P 1'
#
loop_
_entity.id
_entity.type
_entity.pdbx_description
1 polymer ?
#
loop_
_entity_poly.entity_id
_entity_poly.type
_entity_poly.pdbx_seq_one_letter_code
_entity_poly.pdbx_strand_id
1 'polypeptide(L)'
;AAPSAAAPGPLVTVWEWEDEMGRWRPYSGRVSEHIERSLQQLPLLHGAAAKGAHSISLGQADPWLAPYIIDIPTLTQFRQDTGRMRNIRRQLYSQTSAPAKGILWQWENDEGGWTAYEMHICIFIENSYSARQQIADLGHFGYNYIVDLNSLFQTNKGTGFRRRVQRYPGAQYPLATAGPMHNGQLCSCHQCLANTVTGPMLNRNRHIVYNLAGPSTQQPSSRSSLVASPNHGFSPYTKRPISMTGMNIAAASWAGAAGIATGLPPTSGSHFTNGSSIPTVPIQLNGPSHVIPAFAELVKGPEEVVKKYMVKLEQRTDEDCIICMEKLSDLSGYDGVSHSKTIQPDSVGKFTKCGHIFHLLCMMAMYENGTKDGSLQCPSCKMIYGEKTGTQPKGKMDLYLLPQSLPGHPDCAAIHIAYYILPGIQGPEHPNPGRPFTARGFPRHCYLPHNDKGRKVLELLKVAWNRRLIFTVGTSNTTGEADTVVWNEIHHKTEMGSNVSGHGYPDPNYLDNVIAELAAQGVTEDCLRQ
;
A
#
# COMPACT_ATOMS: atom_id res chain seq x y z
N ALA A 1 -7.32 -2.04 56.76
CA ALA A 1 -7.91 -1.11 55.79
C ALA A 1 -7.22 -1.31 54.45
N ALA A 2 -7.96 -1.55 53.37
CA ALA A 2 -7.38 -1.55 52.02
C ALA A 2 -7.03 -0.11 51.62
N PRO A 3 -5.94 0.13 50.86
CA PRO A 3 -5.61 1.47 50.40
C PRO A 3 -6.70 1.97 49.44
N SER A 4 -7.23 3.16 49.74
CA SER A 4 -8.14 3.87 48.84
C SER A 4 -7.49 4.02 47.46
N ALA A 5 -8.20 3.66 46.40
CA ALA A 5 -7.75 3.92 45.04
C ALA A 5 -7.64 5.43 44.85
N ALA A 6 -6.41 5.94 44.74
CA ALA A 6 -6.16 7.35 44.51
C ALA A 6 -6.91 7.79 43.25
N ALA A 7 -7.62 8.92 43.33
CA ALA A 7 -8.24 9.54 42.16
C ALA A 7 -7.18 9.70 41.06
N PRO A 8 -7.50 9.42 39.78
CA PRO A 8 -6.53 9.54 38.71
C PRO A 8 -6.01 10.99 38.69
N GLY A 9 -4.72 11.14 38.97
CA GLY A 9 -4.06 12.44 38.92
C GLY A 9 -4.15 13.04 37.52
N PRO A 10 -3.89 14.36 37.38
CA PRO A 10 -3.88 15.03 36.08
C PRO A 10 -3.09 14.24 35.05
N LEU A 11 -3.67 14.11 33.86
CA LEU A 11 -3.12 13.35 32.74
C LEU A 11 -2.68 14.30 31.63
N VAL A 12 -1.69 13.89 30.85
CA VAL A 12 -1.27 14.54 29.60
C VAL A 12 -1.65 13.64 28.41
N THR A 13 -2.01 14.29 27.31
CA THR A 13 -2.39 13.62 26.06
C THR A 13 -1.21 13.54 25.12
N VAL A 14 -0.88 12.33 24.68
CA VAL A 14 0.09 12.05 23.63
C VAL A 14 -0.68 11.50 22.45
N TRP A 15 -0.56 12.15 21.29
CA TRP A 15 -1.00 11.54 20.04
C TRP A 15 0.14 10.66 19.49
N GLU A 16 -0.21 9.47 19.04
CA GLU A 16 0.74 8.49 18.50
C GLU A 16 0.29 8.01 17.12
N TRP A 17 1.25 7.64 16.26
CA TRP A 17 1.02 7.05 14.95
C TRP A 17 1.70 5.69 14.83
N GLU A 18 1.09 4.78 14.07
CA GLU A 18 1.59 3.41 13.89
C GLU A 18 2.61 3.32 12.73
N ASP A 19 3.81 2.81 13.03
CA ASP A 19 4.86 2.55 12.04
C ASP A 19 4.65 1.21 11.28
N GLU A 20 5.48 0.95 10.28
CA GLU A 20 5.36 -0.24 9.40
C GLU A 20 5.51 -1.57 10.15
N MET A 21 6.07 -1.50 11.36
CA MET A 21 6.34 -2.65 12.21
C MET A 21 5.27 -2.76 13.33
N GLY A 22 4.15 -2.04 13.20
CA GLY A 22 3.04 -2.05 14.16
C GLY A 22 3.34 -1.30 15.47
N ARG A 23 4.32 -0.38 15.46
CA ARG A 23 4.77 0.29 16.69
C ARG A 23 4.35 1.74 16.74
N TRP A 24 3.93 2.15 17.94
CA TRP A 24 3.31 3.43 18.18
C TRP A 24 4.37 4.50 18.51
N ARG A 25 4.59 5.39 17.54
CA ARG A 25 5.54 6.50 17.62
C ARG A 25 4.82 7.75 18.12
N PRO A 26 5.33 8.44 19.15
CA PRO A 26 4.72 9.69 19.60
C PRO A 26 4.94 10.80 18.58
N TYR A 27 3.88 11.56 18.28
CA TYR A 27 4.04 12.90 17.71
C TYR A 27 4.70 13.82 18.75
N SER A 28 5.34 14.91 18.31
CA SER A 28 5.89 15.91 19.25
C SER A 28 4.79 16.56 20.09
N GLY A 29 5.14 17.17 21.23
CA GLY A 29 4.19 17.89 22.09
C GLY A 29 3.43 18.98 21.34
N ARG A 30 4.10 19.75 20.46
CA ARG A 30 3.49 20.78 19.60
C ARG A 30 2.42 20.21 18.65
N VAL A 31 2.72 19.06 18.05
CA VAL A 31 1.79 18.39 17.13
C VAL A 31 0.61 17.79 17.89
N SER A 32 0.85 17.18 19.06
CA SER A 32 -0.21 16.68 19.94
C SER A 32 -1.13 17.80 20.45
N GLU A 33 -0.58 18.96 20.80
CA GLU A 33 -1.34 20.15 21.20
C GLU A 33 -2.18 20.70 20.04
N HIS A 34 -1.61 20.77 18.84
CA HIS A 34 -2.36 21.19 17.64
C HIS A 34 -3.55 20.26 17.36
N ILE A 35 -3.36 18.95 17.42
CA ILE A 35 -4.43 17.96 17.21
C ILE A 35 -5.54 18.14 18.26
N GLU A 36 -5.20 18.22 19.55
CA GLU A 36 -6.20 18.48 20.60
C GLU A 36 -6.95 19.80 20.37
N ARG A 37 -6.25 20.88 19.99
CA ARG A 37 -6.85 22.20 19.74
C ARG A 37 -7.83 22.16 18.56
N SER A 38 -7.47 21.51 17.46
CA SER A 38 -8.36 21.33 16.30
C SER A 38 -9.60 20.50 16.65
N LEU A 39 -9.44 19.43 17.44
CA LEU A 39 -10.57 18.61 17.91
C LEU A 39 -11.49 19.35 18.89
N GLN A 40 -10.96 20.28 19.69
CA GLN A 40 -11.76 21.13 20.59
C GLN A 40 -12.53 22.25 19.86
N GLN A 41 -12.05 22.70 18.71
CA GLN A 41 -12.72 23.74 17.92
C GLN A 41 -13.85 23.19 17.04
N LEU A 42 -13.79 21.90 16.69
CA LEU A 42 -14.77 21.19 15.85
C LEU A 42 -16.25 21.41 16.26
N PRO A 43 -16.65 21.29 17.54
CA PRO A 43 -18.05 21.48 17.96
C PRO A 43 -18.55 22.94 17.90
N LEU A 44 -17.66 23.92 17.68
CA LEU A 44 -18.02 25.34 17.62
C LEU A 44 -18.33 25.80 16.18
N LEU A 45 -18.03 24.96 15.18
CA LEU A 45 -18.22 25.28 13.76
C LEU A 45 -19.65 25.00 13.31
N HIS A 46 -20.27 26.00 12.69
CA HIS A 46 -21.65 25.93 12.20
C HIS A 46 -21.70 26.01 10.66
N GLY A 47 -22.69 25.35 10.05
CA GLY A 47 -22.95 25.46 8.61
C GLY A 47 -21.83 24.89 7.72
N ALA A 48 -21.50 25.60 6.64
CA ALA A 48 -20.51 25.15 5.65
C ALA A 48 -19.10 24.93 6.24
N ALA A 49 -18.74 25.65 7.31
CA ALA A 49 -17.46 25.47 8.00
C ALA A 49 -17.31 24.08 8.64
N ALA A 50 -18.41 23.46 9.07
CA ALA A 50 -18.39 22.10 9.64
C ALA A 50 -18.07 21.03 8.58
N LYS A 51 -18.47 21.23 7.31
CA LYS A 51 -18.17 20.28 6.21
C LYS A 51 -16.69 20.24 5.82
N GLY A 52 -15.93 21.29 6.11
CA GLY A 52 -14.47 21.33 5.91
C GLY A 52 -13.66 20.84 7.11
N ALA A 53 -14.30 20.59 8.26
CA ALA A 53 -13.64 20.36 9.54
C ALA A 53 -13.28 18.88 9.81
N HIS A 54 -13.36 18.01 8.80
CA HIS A 54 -13.10 16.57 8.97
C HIS A 54 -11.61 16.20 8.94
N SER A 55 -10.69 17.15 8.75
CA SER A 55 -9.26 16.87 8.64
C SER A 55 -8.34 17.92 9.29
N ILE A 56 -7.15 17.49 9.71
CA ILE A 56 -6.14 18.32 10.41
C ILE A 56 -4.81 18.24 9.66
N SER A 57 -4.35 19.35 9.08
CA SER A 57 -3.05 19.42 8.39
C SER A 57 -1.89 19.61 9.38
N LEU A 58 -1.02 18.59 9.50
CA LEU A 58 0.06 18.57 10.48
C LEU A 58 1.18 19.58 10.19
N GLY A 59 1.32 19.99 8.92
CA GLY A 59 2.22 21.07 8.48
C GLY A 59 2.09 22.40 9.23
N GLN A 60 0.92 22.68 9.80
CA GLN A 60 0.68 23.89 10.59
C GLN A 60 1.38 23.85 11.95
N ALA A 61 1.65 22.66 12.49
CA ALA A 61 2.35 22.46 13.75
C ALA A 61 3.84 22.18 13.57
N ASP A 62 4.20 21.45 12.51
CA ASP A 62 5.56 21.05 12.16
C ASP A 62 5.73 21.01 10.62
N PRO A 63 6.58 21.87 10.02
CA PRO A 63 6.80 21.89 8.57
C PRO A 63 7.27 20.55 7.97
N TRP A 64 7.96 19.69 8.73
CA TRP A 64 8.36 18.36 8.23
C TRP A 64 7.18 17.39 8.15
N LEU A 65 6.07 17.73 8.80
CA LEU A 65 4.79 17.04 8.66
C LEU A 65 3.84 17.73 7.65
N ALA A 66 4.34 18.67 6.83
CA ALA A 66 3.56 19.32 5.77
C ALA A 66 2.77 18.37 4.83
N PRO A 67 3.32 17.24 4.35
CA PRO A 67 2.57 16.34 3.48
C PRO A 67 1.58 15.42 4.23
N TYR A 68 1.42 15.56 5.55
CA TYR A 68 0.55 14.70 6.36
C TYR A 68 -0.71 15.43 6.85
N ILE A 69 -1.85 14.79 6.60
CA ILE A 69 -3.17 15.21 7.06
C ILE A 69 -3.76 14.09 7.91
N ILE A 70 -4.37 14.41 9.03
CA ILE A 70 -5.20 13.47 9.80
C ILE A 70 -6.63 13.56 9.27
N ASP A 71 -7.22 12.42 8.92
CA ASP A 71 -8.67 12.28 8.77
C ASP A 71 -9.29 11.96 10.15
N ILE A 72 -10.17 12.84 10.61
CA ILE A 72 -10.75 12.78 11.96
C ILE A 72 -11.79 11.66 12.09
N PRO A 73 -12.73 11.45 11.13
CA PRO A 73 -13.70 10.35 11.21
C PRO A 73 -13.08 8.96 11.28
N THR A 74 -11.99 8.70 10.55
CA THR A 74 -11.33 7.37 10.54
C THR A 74 -10.20 7.23 11.57
N LEU A 75 -9.75 8.33 12.19
CA LEU A 75 -8.52 8.38 12.99
C LEU A 75 -7.31 7.78 12.25
N THR A 76 -7.11 8.23 11.01
CA THR A 76 -5.93 7.87 10.21
C THR A 76 -5.11 9.09 9.82
N GLN A 77 -3.79 8.96 9.82
CA GLN A 77 -2.88 9.89 9.17
C GLN A 77 -2.73 9.46 7.71
N PHE A 78 -3.16 10.32 6.79
CA PHE A 78 -2.96 10.21 5.35
C PHE A 78 -1.81 11.12 4.88
N ARG A 79 -0.86 10.56 4.12
CA ARG A 79 0.23 11.33 3.50
C ARG A 79 -0.11 11.63 2.03
N GLN A 80 -0.21 12.91 1.69
CA GLN A 80 -0.82 13.42 0.46
C GLN A 80 -0.10 13.03 -0.84
N ASP A 81 1.23 12.89 -0.80
CA ASP A 81 2.08 12.61 -1.96
C ASP A 81 2.15 11.11 -2.34
N THR A 82 2.04 10.25 -1.33
CA THR A 82 2.25 8.80 -1.42
C THR A 82 0.95 8.02 -1.28
N GLY A 83 -0.12 8.68 -0.84
CA GLY A 83 -1.42 8.05 -0.55
C GLY A 83 -1.40 7.16 0.69
N ARG A 84 -0.31 7.17 1.46
CA ARG A 84 -0.08 6.23 2.56
C ARG A 84 -0.90 6.60 3.77
N MET A 85 -1.66 5.62 4.28
CA MET A 85 -2.39 5.75 5.54
C MET A 85 -1.63 5.06 6.68
N ARG A 86 -1.76 5.61 7.88
CA ARG A 86 -1.30 5.04 9.15
C ARG A 86 -2.38 5.25 10.20
N ASN A 87 -2.57 4.30 11.09
CA ASN A 87 -3.48 4.50 12.22
C ASN A 87 -2.89 5.56 13.17
N ILE A 88 -3.75 6.41 13.73
CA ILE A 88 -3.39 7.27 14.86
C ILE A 88 -4.21 6.92 16.08
N ARG A 89 -3.68 7.18 17.26
CA ARG A 89 -4.41 7.05 18.52
C ARG A 89 -4.08 8.17 19.48
N ARG A 90 -5.06 8.45 20.34
CA ARG A 90 -4.94 9.34 21.48
C ARG A 90 -4.66 8.50 22.72
N GLN A 91 -3.49 8.67 23.33
CA GLN A 91 -3.08 7.93 24.52
C GLN A 91 -2.85 8.88 25.70
N LEU A 92 -3.25 8.45 26.90
CA LEU A 92 -3.14 9.24 28.13
C LEU A 92 -2.00 8.72 29.01
N TYR A 93 -1.23 9.65 29.59
CA TYR A 93 -0.09 9.39 30.46
C TYR A 93 -0.13 10.30 31.71
N SER A 94 0.50 9.90 32.81
CA SER A 94 0.54 10.68 34.06
C SER A 94 1.28 12.02 33.91
N GLN A 95 0.79 13.10 34.54
CA GLN A 95 1.54 14.37 34.62
C GLN A 95 2.90 14.25 35.35
N THR A 96 3.16 13.16 36.08
CA THR A 96 4.49 12.92 36.68
C THR A 96 5.52 12.32 35.70
N SER A 97 5.09 11.90 34.52
CA SER A 97 5.89 11.12 33.56
C SER A 97 6.66 11.98 32.53
N ALA A 98 7.56 11.35 31.76
CA ALA A 98 8.39 12.00 30.73
C ALA A 98 7.65 12.97 29.78
N PRO A 99 6.49 12.63 29.16
CA PRO A 99 5.79 13.53 28.25
C PRO A 99 5.32 14.82 28.92
N ALA A 100 4.91 14.79 30.19
CA ALA A 100 4.50 15.99 30.90
C ALA A 100 5.66 16.98 31.12
N LYS A 101 6.90 16.46 31.17
CA LYS A 101 8.14 17.25 31.21
C LYS A 101 8.62 17.69 29.81
N GLY A 102 7.91 17.31 28.74
CA GLY A 102 8.34 17.51 27.35
C GLY A 102 9.51 16.62 26.90
N ILE A 103 9.86 15.59 27.68
CA ILE A 103 11.07 14.78 27.43
C ILE A 103 10.75 13.60 26.53
N LEU A 104 11.52 13.48 25.45
CA LEU A 104 11.55 12.30 24.57
C LEU A 104 12.94 11.68 24.60
N TRP A 105 12.99 10.36 24.59
CA TRP A 105 14.22 9.62 24.33
C TRP A 105 14.25 9.19 22.87
N GLN A 106 15.38 9.36 22.22
CA GLN A 106 15.55 9.12 20.79
C GLN A 106 16.83 8.34 20.51
N TRP A 107 16.88 7.59 19.42
CA TRP A 107 18.05 6.84 18.96
C TRP A 107 18.42 7.23 17.53
N GLU A 108 19.71 7.10 17.21
CA GLU A 108 20.25 7.45 15.89
C GLU A 108 19.97 6.33 14.86
N ASN A 109 19.24 6.69 13.81
CA ASN A 109 18.91 5.79 12.71
C ASN A 109 20.07 5.68 11.69
N ASP A 110 19.94 4.77 10.73
CA ASP A 110 20.99 4.50 9.73
C ASP A 110 21.22 5.64 8.72
N GLU A 111 20.33 6.63 8.70
CA GLU A 111 20.41 7.84 7.87
C GLU A 111 21.05 9.02 8.64
N GLY A 112 21.50 8.81 9.89
CA GLY A 112 22.06 9.85 10.77
C GLY A 112 21.00 10.76 11.41
N GLY A 113 19.71 10.47 11.21
CA GLY A 113 18.59 11.15 11.85
C GLY A 113 18.23 10.56 13.20
N TRP A 114 17.39 11.26 13.96
CA TRP A 114 16.93 10.83 15.28
C TRP A 114 15.50 10.29 15.25
N THR A 115 15.30 9.08 15.78
CA THR A 115 14.00 8.41 15.85
C THR A 115 13.57 8.27 17.31
N ALA A 116 12.36 8.71 17.64
CA ALA A 116 11.82 8.56 19.00
C ALA A 116 11.53 7.10 19.34
N TYR A 117 11.89 6.70 20.56
CA TYR A 117 11.34 5.48 21.16
C TYR A 117 9.83 5.65 21.39
N GLU A 118 9.12 4.53 21.47
CA GLU A 118 7.72 4.49 21.90
C GLU A 118 7.56 5.18 23.27
N MET A 119 6.43 5.85 23.51
CA MET A 119 6.29 6.74 24.68
C MET A 119 6.47 6.03 26.03
N HIS A 120 6.00 4.78 26.13
CA HIS A 120 6.20 3.95 27.33
C HIS A 120 7.68 3.62 27.59
N ILE A 121 8.49 3.46 26.53
CA ILE A 121 9.95 3.29 26.63
C ILE A 121 10.61 4.62 27.01
N CYS A 122 10.17 5.75 26.44
CA CYS A 122 10.66 7.08 26.86
C CYS A 122 10.44 7.32 28.35
N ILE A 123 9.28 6.93 28.89
CA ILE A 123 8.97 7.01 30.33
C ILE A 123 9.88 6.10 31.15
N PHE A 124 10.12 4.86 30.70
CA PHE A 124 11.02 3.93 31.38
C PHE A 124 12.46 4.45 31.44
N ILE A 125 13.03 4.85 30.30
CA ILE A 125 14.41 5.36 30.21
C ILE A 125 14.56 6.65 31.05
N GLU A 126 13.57 7.56 31.00
CA GLU A 126 13.58 8.79 31.82
C GLU A 126 13.50 8.50 33.32
N ASN A 127 12.74 7.48 33.74
CA ASN A 127 12.67 7.08 35.14
C ASN A 127 14.00 6.47 35.61
N SER A 128 14.60 5.58 34.81
CA SER A 128 15.94 5.03 35.09
C SER A 128 17.01 6.11 35.17
N TYR A 129 17.00 7.07 34.24
CA TYR A 129 17.89 8.23 34.23
C TYR A 129 17.69 9.13 35.47
N SER A 130 16.43 9.43 35.81
CA SER A 130 16.09 10.21 37.01
C SER A 130 16.52 9.51 38.30
N ALA A 131 16.45 8.18 38.33
CA ALA A 131 16.92 7.34 39.43
C ALA A 131 18.45 7.13 39.47
N ARG A 132 19.21 7.77 38.55
CA ARG A 132 20.67 7.63 38.39
C ARG A 132 21.13 6.19 38.19
N GLN A 133 20.31 5.37 37.54
CA GLN A 133 20.75 4.06 37.05
C GLN A 133 21.78 4.26 35.94
N GLN A 134 22.80 3.39 35.88
CA GLN A 134 23.79 3.45 34.80
C GLN A 134 23.24 2.90 33.48
N ILE A 135 22.25 2.01 33.57
CA ILE A 135 21.76 1.18 32.46
C ILE A 135 20.23 1.07 32.53
N ALA A 136 19.57 1.12 31.37
CA ALA A 136 18.19 0.71 31.17
C ALA A 136 18.12 -0.47 30.16
N ASP A 137 17.75 -1.68 30.62
CA ASP A 137 17.55 -2.84 29.76
C ASP A 137 16.12 -2.86 29.19
N LEU A 138 16.01 -2.78 27.86
CA LEU A 138 14.74 -2.75 27.14
C LEU A 138 14.14 -4.17 26.92
N GLY A 139 14.79 -5.22 27.42
CA GLY A 139 14.34 -6.62 27.33
C GLY A 139 12.90 -6.84 27.78
N HIS A 140 12.46 -6.13 28.82
CA HIS A 140 11.08 -6.16 29.33
C HIS A 140 10.02 -5.72 28.32
N PHE A 141 10.42 -4.96 27.28
CA PHE A 141 9.57 -4.49 26.19
C PHE A 141 9.77 -5.33 24.91
N GLY A 142 10.38 -6.51 25.00
CA GLY A 142 10.67 -7.39 23.85
C GLY A 142 11.92 -6.98 23.05
N TYR A 143 12.70 -6.02 23.52
CA TYR A 143 13.85 -5.48 22.80
C TYR A 143 15.18 -6.08 23.27
N ASN A 144 16.00 -6.58 22.33
CA ASN A 144 17.32 -7.11 22.64
C ASN A 144 18.40 -6.01 22.82
N TYR A 145 18.03 -4.90 23.47
CA TYR A 145 18.82 -3.68 23.58
C TYR A 145 19.02 -3.23 25.03
N ILE A 146 20.23 -2.79 25.33
CA ILE A 146 20.59 -2.11 26.58
C ILE A 146 20.94 -0.66 26.24
N VAL A 147 20.37 0.31 26.97
CA VAL A 147 20.77 1.73 26.89
C VAL A 147 21.68 2.06 28.06
N ASP A 148 22.92 2.44 27.77
CA ASP A 148 23.84 3.06 28.73
C ASP A 148 23.47 4.54 28.89
N LEU A 149 23.11 4.91 30.11
CA LEU A 149 22.60 6.24 30.47
C LEU A 149 23.72 7.25 30.76
N ASN A 150 24.96 6.78 30.94
CA ASN A 150 26.14 7.62 31.13
C ASN A 150 26.82 7.93 29.79
N SER A 151 27.05 6.92 28.95
CA SER A 151 27.65 7.13 27.62
C SER A 151 26.66 7.53 26.54
N LEU A 152 25.35 7.40 26.80
CA LEU A 152 24.26 7.69 25.86
C LEU A 152 24.34 6.85 24.56
N PHE A 153 24.54 5.55 24.72
CA PHE A 153 24.49 4.57 23.63
C PHE A 153 23.50 3.45 23.91
N GLN A 154 22.73 3.08 22.89
CA GLN A 154 22.06 1.79 22.82
C GLN A 154 23.04 0.73 22.30
N THR A 155 23.05 -0.45 22.90
CA THR A 155 23.85 -1.60 22.48
C THR A 155 22.96 -2.83 22.31
N ASN A 156 23.08 -3.54 21.18
CA ASN A 156 22.41 -4.81 20.96
C ASN A 156 23.08 -5.94 21.77
N LYS A 157 22.33 -6.65 22.61
CA LYS A 157 22.87 -7.70 23.49
C LYS A 157 23.42 -8.92 22.73
N GLY A 158 22.91 -9.18 21.52
CA GLY A 158 23.33 -10.32 20.69
C GLY A 158 24.46 -10.01 19.72
N THR A 159 24.48 -8.81 19.13
CA THR A 159 25.49 -8.44 18.10
C THR A 159 26.56 -7.46 18.57
N GLY A 160 26.41 -6.87 19.75
CA GLY A 160 27.29 -5.81 20.26
C GLY A 160 27.20 -4.48 19.49
N PHE A 161 26.37 -4.38 18.45
CA PHE A 161 26.23 -3.16 17.65
C PHE A 161 25.69 -1.99 18.48
N ARG A 162 26.27 -0.80 18.32
CA ARG A 162 25.97 0.40 19.11
C ARG A 162 25.39 1.52 18.24
N ARG A 163 24.39 2.24 18.78
CA ARG A 163 23.80 3.45 18.21
C ARG A 163 23.79 4.57 19.25
N ARG A 164 23.96 5.83 18.85
CA ARG A 164 23.80 6.95 19.80
C ARG A 164 22.35 7.07 20.25
N VAL A 165 22.16 7.50 21.49
CA VAL A 165 20.87 7.81 22.11
C VAL A 165 20.92 9.25 22.61
N GLN A 166 19.80 9.94 22.64
CA GLN A 166 19.71 11.26 23.26
C GLN A 166 18.43 11.44 24.08
N ARG A 167 18.56 12.24 25.14
CA ARG A 167 17.46 12.78 25.92
C ARG A 167 17.09 14.15 25.35
N TYR A 168 16.07 14.18 24.50
CA TYR A 168 15.65 15.38 23.77
C TYR A 168 14.59 16.17 24.56
N PRO A 169 14.86 17.43 24.94
CA PRO A 169 13.86 18.31 25.54
C PRO A 169 13.00 18.98 24.44
N GLY A 170 11.78 18.48 24.26
CA GLY A 170 10.77 19.05 23.37
C GLY A 170 9.75 19.92 24.11
N ALA A 171 8.71 20.35 23.39
CA ALA A 171 7.55 20.99 24.00
C ALA A 171 6.80 20.00 24.91
N GLN A 172 6.23 20.52 26.00
CA GLN A 172 5.36 19.75 26.88
C GLN A 172 4.10 19.30 26.13
N TYR A 173 3.60 18.11 26.48
CA TYR A 173 2.36 17.60 25.91
C TYR A 173 1.14 18.24 26.60
N PRO A 174 0.04 18.46 25.86
CA PRO A 174 -1.16 19.12 26.39
C PRO A 174 -1.76 18.34 27.56
N LEU A 175 -2.33 19.05 28.53
CA LEU A 175 -3.16 18.44 29.57
C LEU A 175 -4.43 17.83 28.96
N ALA A 176 -4.81 16.67 29.45
CA ALA A 176 -6.02 15.99 29.01
C ALA A 176 -7.27 16.77 29.47
N THR A 177 -7.87 17.51 28.54
CA THR A 177 -9.15 18.17 28.80
C THR A 177 -10.26 17.13 28.92
N ALA A 178 -11.08 17.22 29.97
CA ALA A 178 -12.24 16.36 30.19
C ALA A 178 -13.40 16.73 29.25
N GLY A 179 -13.25 16.40 27.96
CA GLY A 179 -14.36 16.42 27.01
C GLY A 179 -15.40 15.33 27.31
N PRO A 180 -16.64 15.45 26.81
CA PRO A 180 -17.69 14.47 27.04
C PRO A 180 -17.37 13.13 26.34
N MET A 181 -16.70 12.24 27.07
CA MET A 181 -16.56 10.85 26.65
C MET A 181 -17.93 10.18 26.61
N HIS A 182 -18.17 9.36 25.58
CA HIS A 182 -19.37 8.53 25.46
C HIS A 182 -19.40 7.43 26.54
N ASN A 183 -19.78 7.79 27.77
CA ASN A 183 -20.31 6.86 28.75
C ASN A 183 -21.76 6.50 28.36
N GLY A 184 -21.90 5.72 27.29
CA GLY A 184 -23.18 5.29 26.74
C GLY A 184 -23.14 3.82 26.37
N GLN A 185 -24.00 3.03 27.00
CA GLN A 185 -24.09 1.56 26.90
C GLN A 185 -24.68 1.07 25.55
N LEU A 186 -24.53 1.88 24.50
CA LEU A 186 -25.13 1.74 23.15
C LEU A 186 -24.16 2.16 22.02
N CYS A 187 -22.86 2.39 22.30
CA CYS A 187 -21.88 2.75 21.27
C CYS A 187 -21.35 1.51 20.53
N SER A 188 -21.43 1.51 19.20
CA SER A 188 -20.99 0.39 18.33
C SER A 188 -19.59 0.57 17.73
N CYS A 189 -18.77 1.49 18.23
CA CYS A 189 -17.41 1.69 17.71
C CYS A 189 -16.42 0.63 18.25
N HIS A 190 -15.39 0.32 17.44
CA HIS A 190 -14.42 -0.74 17.71
C HIS A 190 -13.62 -0.54 19.02
N GLN A 191 -13.48 0.69 19.51
CA GLN A 191 -12.82 1.01 20.78
C GLN A 191 -13.70 0.78 22.02
N CYS A 192 -15.03 0.89 21.92
CA CYS A 192 -15.93 0.56 23.03
C CYS A 192 -16.06 -0.97 23.21
N LEU A 193 -16.10 -1.72 22.11
CA LEU A 193 -16.16 -3.19 22.11
C LEU A 193 -14.94 -3.84 22.79
N ALA A 194 -13.76 -3.24 22.67
CA ALA A 194 -12.52 -3.78 23.24
C ALA A 194 -12.46 -3.76 24.78
N ASN A 195 -13.31 -2.96 25.45
CA ASN A 195 -13.27 -2.76 26.90
C ASN A 195 -14.43 -3.42 27.68
N THR A 196 -15.35 -4.11 27.02
CA THR A 196 -16.43 -4.84 27.71
C THR A 196 -15.97 -6.22 28.19
N VAL A 197 -15.52 -6.29 29.45
CA VAL A 197 -15.18 -7.54 30.13
C VAL A 197 -16.45 -8.26 30.60
N THR A 198 -17.02 -9.12 29.75
CA THR A 198 -17.87 -10.26 30.18
C THR A 198 -17.98 -11.31 29.07
N GLY A 199 -18.01 -12.59 29.47
CA GLY A 199 -18.02 -13.74 28.56
C GLY A 199 -19.36 -14.00 27.84
N PRO A 200 -19.42 -15.04 26.98
CA PRO A 200 -20.43 -15.16 25.93
C PRO A 200 -21.75 -15.77 26.39
N MET A 201 -22.86 -15.28 25.82
CA MET A 201 -24.14 -16.01 25.76
C MET A 201 -24.83 -15.84 24.39
N LEU A 202 -25.59 -16.86 24.03
CA LEU A 202 -26.05 -17.14 22.67
C LEU A 202 -27.32 -16.38 22.23
N ASN A 203 -27.38 -16.14 20.91
CA ASN A 203 -28.59 -16.26 20.07
C ASN A 203 -29.78 -15.30 20.32
N ARG A 204 -30.01 -14.36 19.38
CA ARG A 204 -31.35 -14.19 18.76
C ARG A 204 -31.38 -13.39 17.45
N ASN A 205 -32.04 -13.97 16.44
CA ASN A 205 -32.55 -13.28 15.25
C ASN A 205 -33.69 -12.29 15.59
N ARG A 206 -33.75 -11.16 14.86
CA ARG A 206 -34.94 -10.54 14.24
C ARG A 206 -34.51 -9.26 13.51
N HIS A 207 -34.57 -9.19 12.18
CA HIS A 207 -35.74 -9.03 11.27
C HIS A 207 -36.10 -7.57 10.93
N ILE A 208 -35.95 -7.30 9.64
CA ILE A 208 -36.36 -6.16 8.80
C ILE A 208 -37.82 -5.73 9.03
N VAL A 209 -38.10 -4.40 8.94
CA VAL A 209 -39.32 -3.87 8.28
C VAL A 209 -39.04 -2.50 7.61
N TYR A 210 -39.59 -2.28 6.41
CA TYR A 210 -39.68 -1.00 5.68
C TYR A 210 -40.96 -0.22 6.07
N ASN A 211 -41.01 1.13 5.89
CA ASN A 211 -41.94 1.82 4.94
C ASN A 211 -42.14 3.34 5.12
N LEU A 212 -42.33 4.02 3.96
CA LEU A 212 -43.11 5.24 3.60
C LEU A 212 -43.02 6.53 4.47
N ALA A 213 -42.66 7.72 3.95
CA ALA A 213 -43.34 8.64 2.99
C ALA A 213 -44.62 9.30 3.56
N GLY A 214 -44.89 10.62 3.57
CA GLY A 214 -44.31 11.89 3.03
C GLY A 214 -45.11 13.06 3.71
N PRO A 215 -45.55 14.17 3.07
CA PRO A 215 -45.01 14.98 1.95
C PRO A 215 -45.10 16.55 2.17
N SER A 216 -44.51 17.34 1.24
CA SER A 216 -44.79 18.79 0.96
C SER A 216 -44.37 19.84 2.04
N THR A 217 -44.05 21.12 1.78
CA THR A 217 -44.44 22.09 0.71
C THR A 217 -43.31 23.04 0.24
N GLN A 218 -43.55 23.74 -0.88
CA GLN A 218 -42.76 24.86 -1.46
C GLN A 218 -42.89 26.16 -0.60
N GLN A 219 -42.26 27.34 -0.82
CA GLN A 219 -41.86 28.07 -2.04
C GLN A 219 -40.82 29.25 -1.73
N PRO A 220 -40.66 30.40 -2.46
CA PRO A 220 -39.36 30.76 -3.08
C PRO A 220 -38.73 32.15 -2.73
N SER A 221 -37.48 32.40 -3.19
CA SER A 221 -36.87 33.69 -3.65
C SER A 221 -35.32 33.62 -3.62
N SER A 222 -34.48 34.41 -4.30
CA SER A 222 -34.38 34.90 -5.69
C SER A 222 -33.19 35.89 -5.78
N ARG A 223 -32.18 35.63 -6.65
CA ARG A 223 -31.09 36.57 -7.10
C ARG A 223 -30.09 37.04 -6.02
N SER A 224 -28.77 37.12 -6.22
CA SER A 224 -28.01 37.60 -7.39
C SER A 224 -26.56 37.05 -7.44
N SER A 225 -25.93 37.22 -8.60
CA SER A 225 -24.58 36.80 -8.98
C SER A 225 -23.43 37.71 -8.51
N LEU A 226 -22.29 37.12 -8.15
CA LEU A 226 -20.96 37.67 -8.39
C LEU A 226 -20.00 36.56 -8.84
N VAL A 227 -19.24 36.83 -9.90
CA VAL A 227 -18.26 35.90 -10.49
C VAL A 227 -16.88 36.21 -9.94
N ALA A 228 -16.22 35.19 -9.38
CA ALA A 228 -14.79 35.21 -9.11
C ALA A 228 -14.24 33.79 -9.24
N SER A 229 -13.37 33.56 -10.23
CA SER A 229 -12.62 32.31 -10.37
C SER A 229 -11.64 32.16 -9.19
N PRO A 230 -11.26 30.93 -8.85
CA PRO A 230 -10.02 30.44 -9.44
C PRO A 230 -10.11 29.02 -10.00
N ASN A 231 -9.41 28.80 -11.12
CA ASN A 231 -8.93 27.48 -11.50
C ASN A 231 -8.04 26.93 -10.38
N HIS A 232 -8.30 25.69 -9.97
CA HIS A 232 -7.30 24.62 -10.01
C HIS A 232 -8.03 23.28 -10.00
N GLY A 233 -8.01 22.59 -11.15
CA GLY A 233 -8.80 21.38 -11.37
C GLY A 233 -8.38 20.22 -10.49
N PHE A 234 -9.35 19.67 -9.77
CA PHE A 234 -9.29 18.31 -9.24
C PHE A 234 -9.78 17.38 -10.36
N SER A 235 -8.95 16.40 -10.78
CA SER A 235 -9.40 15.30 -11.64
C SER A 235 -9.11 13.97 -10.92
N PRO A 236 -10.02 12.98 -10.96
CA PRO A 236 -10.00 11.88 -10.02
C PRO A 236 -9.30 10.65 -10.60
N TYR A 237 -8.32 10.07 -9.90
CA TYR A 237 -8.31 8.63 -9.66
C TYR A 237 -7.47 8.28 -8.43
N THR A 238 -8.07 7.50 -7.54
CA THR A 238 -7.40 6.96 -6.35
C THR A 238 -6.75 5.62 -6.65
N LYS A 239 -5.68 5.35 -5.87
CA LYS A 239 -5.03 4.06 -5.56
C LYS A 239 -3.83 3.63 -6.40
N ARG A 240 -2.66 3.77 -5.75
CA ARG A 240 -1.51 2.84 -5.81
C ARG A 240 -1.80 1.58 -4.96
N PRO A 241 -0.94 0.56 -5.08
CA PRO A 241 -0.05 0.17 -3.97
C PRO A 241 1.43 0.00 -4.47
N ILE A 242 2.53 -0.14 -3.71
CA ILE A 242 2.87 -0.43 -2.29
C ILE A 242 2.96 -1.94 -1.95
N SER A 243 4.11 -2.59 -1.72
CA SER A 243 5.54 -2.19 -1.75
C SER A 243 6.51 -3.41 -1.56
N MET A 244 7.82 -3.30 -1.91
CA MET A 244 8.97 -3.68 -1.03
C MET A 244 10.43 -3.44 -1.54
N THR A 245 11.36 -3.10 -0.61
CA THR A 245 12.83 -2.91 -0.80
C THR A 245 13.55 -4.08 -0.16
N GLY A 246 14.47 -4.72 -0.87
CA GLY A 246 15.58 -5.44 -0.25
C GLY A 246 16.82 -4.55 -0.23
N MET A 247 17.49 -4.43 0.92
CA MET A 247 18.71 -3.62 1.08
C MET A 247 19.93 -4.21 0.37
N ASN A 248 20.93 -3.34 0.20
CA ASN A 248 22.22 -3.56 -0.46
C ASN A 248 23.02 -4.79 0.00
N ILE A 249 23.80 -5.33 -0.93
CA ILE A 249 25.14 -5.87 -0.63
C ILE A 249 26.14 -4.88 -1.23
N ALA A 250 26.86 -4.15 -0.37
CA ALA A 250 27.99 -3.33 -0.80
C ALA A 250 29.28 -4.14 -0.70
N ALA A 251 29.92 -4.39 -1.84
CA ALA A 251 31.29 -4.87 -1.88
C ALA A 251 32.26 -3.69 -1.67
N ALA A 252 33.34 -3.92 -0.91
CA ALA A 252 34.49 -3.02 -0.89
C ALA A 252 35.61 -3.65 -1.73
N SER A 253 35.92 -3.01 -2.86
CA SER A 253 36.92 -3.49 -3.82
C SER A 253 38.32 -3.00 -3.46
N TRP A 254 39.32 -3.88 -3.44
CA TRP A 254 40.74 -3.51 -3.59
C TRP A 254 41.26 -3.96 -4.97
N ALA A 255 42.19 -3.19 -5.52
CA ALA A 255 42.62 -3.30 -6.91
C ALA A 255 43.55 -4.50 -7.18
N GLY A 256 43.56 -4.97 -8.44
CA GLY A 256 44.46 -6.02 -8.89
C GLY A 256 45.77 -5.49 -9.49
N ALA A 257 46.82 -6.30 -9.41
CA ALA A 257 48.03 -6.22 -10.22
C ALA A 257 48.50 -7.65 -10.56
N ALA A 258 49.14 -7.85 -11.72
CA ALA A 258 49.39 -9.17 -12.31
C ALA A 258 50.72 -9.82 -11.84
N GLY A 259 50.82 -11.16 -11.92
CA GLY A 259 52.09 -11.87 -11.70
C GLY A 259 52.05 -13.42 -11.74
N ILE A 260 52.28 -13.99 -12.93
CA ILE A 260 53.11 -15.18 -13.27
C ILE A 260 52.95 -16.53 -12.51
N ALA A 261 52.97 -17.62 -13.30
CA ALA A 261 52.77 -19.04 -12.99
C ALA A 261 53.73 -19.76 -12.01
N THR A 262 53.31 -20.91 -11.47
CA THR A 262 53.89 -22.30 -11.65
C THR A 262 53.37 -23.33 -10.60
N GLY A 263 53.38 -24.63 -10.91
CA GLY A 263 53.59 -25.71 -9.90
C GLY A 263 52.43 -26.64 -9.47
N LEU A 264 52.65 -27.95 -9.65
CA LEU A 264 51.90 -29.15 -9.20
C LEU A 264 52.25 -29.57 -7.73
N PRO A 265 51.68 -30.64 -7.09
CA PRO A 265 50.31 -31.24 -7.11
C PRO A 265 49.82 -31.67 -5.66
N PRO A 266 49.22 -32.85 -5.32
CA PRO A 266 48.08 -32.89 -4.37
C PRO A 266 48.31 -33.69 -3.05
N THR A 267 47.36 -33.60 -2.11
CA THR A 267 47.22 -34.56 -1.00
C THR A 267 45.75 -34.94 -0.72
N SER A 268 45.54 -36.13 -0.16
CA SER A 268 44.24 -36.82 -0.06
C SER A 268 43.75 -36.97 1.39
N GLY A 269 42.44 -37.18 1.53
CA GLY A 269 41.79 -37.72 2.73
C GLY A 269 40.65 -36.82 3.24
N SER A 270 39.47 -37.31 3.62
CA SER A 270 38.84 -38.64 3.53
C SER A 270 37.44 -38.48 4.13
N HIS A 271 36.44 -38.98 3.42
CA HIS A 271 35.02 -39.16 3.79
C HIS A 271 34.63 -39.14 5.28
N PHE A 272 33.54 -38.42 5.58
CA PHE A 272 32.39 -39.02 6.27
C PHE A 272 31.09 -38.63 5.56
N THR A 273 30.20 -39.60 5.37
CA THR A 273 28.99 -39.50 4.55
C THR A 273 27.73 -39.78 5.36
N ASN A 274 26.71 -38.93 5.21
CA ASN A 274 25.26 -39.19 5.26
C ASN A 274 24.61 -37.80 5.07
N GLY A 275 23.83 -37.51 4.03
CA GLY A 275 22.73 -38.31 3.48
C GLY A 275 21.47 -37.87 4.23
N SER A 276 20.61 -37.02 3.68
CA SER A 276 19.78 -37.38 2.52
C SER A 276 19.43 -36.19 1.63
N SER A 277 19.71 -36.29 0.33
CA SER A 277 19.27 -35.35 -0.71
C SER A 277 17.95 -35.83 -1.32
N ILE A 278 16.88 -35.07 -1.13
CA ILE A 278 15.56 -35.34 -1.73
C ILE A 278 15.58 -34.90 -3.21
N PRO A 279 15.13 -35.72 -4.18
CA PRO A 279 15.16 -35.36 -5.58
C PRO A 279 14.05 -34.36 -5.94
N THR A 280 14.43 -33.15 -6.32
CA THR A 280 13.54 -32.24 -7.07
C THR A 280 13.33 -32.82 -8.46
N VAL A 281 12.10 -33.22 -8.79
CA VAL A 281 11.78 -33.72 -10.12
C VAL A 281 11.43 -32.54 -11.04
N PRO A 282 12.25 -32.23 -12.06
CA PRO A 282 11.85 -31.26 -13.08
C PRO A 282 10.70 -31.85 -13.91
N ILE A 283 9.61 -31.11 -14.05
CA ILE A 283 8.54 -31.47 -14.99
C ILE A 283 9.06 -31.21 -16.39
N GLN A 284 9.36 -32.28 -17.13
CA GLN A 284 9.94 -32.21 -18.47
C GLN A 284 8.88 -31.74 -19.48
N LEU A 285 8.81 -30.43 -19.70
CA LEU A 285 8.09 -29.87 -20.85
C LEU A 285 8.91 -30.11 -22.12
N ASN A 286 8.30 -30.76 -23.10
CA ASN A 286 8.83 -30.82 -24.46
C ASN A 286 8.92 -29.39 -25.02
N GLY A 287 10.14 -28.92 -25.28
CA GLY A 287 10.37 -27.82 -26.22
C GLY A 287 10.71 -28.37 -27.62
N PRO A 288 10.74 -27.53 -28.66
CA PRO A 288 10.26 -26.15 -28.72
C PRO A 288 9.06 -26.05 -29.69
N SER A 289 7.87 -25.68 -29.19
CA SER A 289 6.76 -25.35 -30.08
C SER A 289 7.07 -24.04 -30.81
N HIS A 290 7.20 -24.11 -32.13
CA HIS A 290 7.41 -22.96 -33.01
C HIS A 290 6.41 -21.85 -32.68
N VAL A 291 6.92 -20.65 -32.36
CA VAL A 291 6.10 -19.44 -32.31
C VAL A 291 5.58 -19.16 -33.72
N ILE A 292 4.29 -19.38 -33.92
CA ILE A 292 3.59 -18.95 -35.13
C ILE A 292 3.55 -17.41 -35.10
N PRO A 293 4.13 -16.70 -36.08
CA PRO A 293 4.06 -15.25 -36.14
C PRO A 293 2.71 -14.82 -36.73
N ALA A 294 1.63 -15.02 -35.97
CA ALA A 294 0.26 -14.73 -36.41
C ALA A 294 -0.61 -14.17 -35.27
N PHE A 295 -0.22 -13.03 -34.72
CA PHE A 295 -1.16 -11.99 -34.24
C PHE A 295 -0.46 -10.62 -34.19
N ALA A 296 0.12 -10.23 -35.33
CA ALA A 296 0.08 -8.82 -35.71
C ALA A 296 -1.34 -8.53 -36.22
N GLU A 297 -2.35 -8.58 -35.33
CA GLU A 297 -3.61 -7.91 -35.64
C GLU A 297 -3.25 -6.45 -35.88
N LEU A 298 -3.70 -5.91 -37.02
CA LEU A 298 -3.46 -4.54 -37.45
C LEU A 298 -3.55 -3.60 -36.23
N VAL A 299 -2.52 -2.78 -35.98
CA VAL A 299 -2.54 -1.81 -34.86
C VAL A 299 -3.63 -0.79 -35.18
N LYS A 300 -4.84 -1.12 -34.71
CA LYS A 300 -6.05 -0.34 -34.93
C LYS A 300 -5.84 1.01 -34.27
N GLY A 301 -6.13 2.07 -35.03
CA GLY A 301 -5.91 3.43 -34.53
C GLY A 301 -6.68 3.65 -33.23
N PRO A 302 -6.25 4.55 -32.32
CA PRO A 302 -6.98 4.88 -31.09
C PRO A 302 -8.47 5.09 -31.30
N GLU A 303 -8.82 5.77 -32.39
CA GLU A 303 -10.18 6.02 -32.85
C GLU A 303 -10.95 4.72 -33.21
N GLU A 304 -10.32 3.77 -33.89
CA GLU A 304 -10.94 2.49 -34.28
C GLU A 304 -11.22 1.60 -33.07
N VAL A 305 -10.31 1.60 -32.08
CA VAL A 305 -10.47 0.83 -30.84
C VAL A 305 -11.61 1.39 -30.00
N VAL A 306 -11.72 2.73 -29.90
CA VAL A 306 -12.85 3.40 -29.25
C VAL A 306 -14.16 3.10 -29.99
N LYS A 307 -14.21 3.24 -31.32
CA LYS A 307 -15.41 2.92 -32.13
C LYS A 307 -15.80 1.44 -32.12
N LYS A 308 -14.86 0.51 -31.90
CA LYS A 308 -15.12 -0.93 -31.79
C LYS A 308 -15.92 -1.30 -30.54
N TYR A 309 -15.71 -0.61 -29.42
CA TYR A 309 -16.29 -0.98 -28.13
C TYR A 309 -17.35 0.00 -27.60
N MET A 310 -17.46 1.20 -28.19
CA MET A 310 -18.41 2.24 -27.81
C MET A 310 -19.32 2.63 -28.97
N VAL A 311 -20.62 2.70 -28.71
CA VAL A 311 -21.64 3.15 -29.67
C VAL A 311 -21.85 4.65 -29.46
N LYS A 312 -21.71 5.47 -30.52
CA LYS A 312 -22.02 6.90 -30.46
C LYS A 312 -23.51 7.10 -30.13
N LEU A 313 -23.81 8.02 -29.23
CA LEU A 313 -25.19 8.43 -28.94
C LEU A 313 -25.55 9.70 -29.72
N GLU A 314 -26.80 9.77 -30.18
CA GLU A 314 -27.36 10.97 -30.85
C GLU A 314 -28.02 11.94 -29.86
N GLN A 315 -28.50 11.41 -28.73
CA GLN A 315 -29.12 12.21 -27.67
C GLN A 315 -28.08 12.61 -26.62
N ARG A 316 -28.09 13.90 -26.26
CA ARG A 316 -27.24 14.46 -25.20
C ARG A 316 -27.84 14.13 -23.82
N THR A 317 -26.99 13.74 -22.89
CA THR A 317 -27.33 13.41 -21.50
C THR A 317 -26.80 14.49 -20.56
N ASP A 318 -27.58 14.90 -19.56
CA ASP A 318 -27.17 15.92 -18.56
C ASP A 318 -26.37 15.31 -17.38
N GLU A 319 -25.59 14.26 -17.68
CA GLU A 319 -24.70 13.56 -16.73
C GLU A 319 -23.24 14.02 -16.94
N ASP A 320 -22.41 13.96 -15.90
CA ASP A 320 -21.01 14.39 -15.97
C ASP A 320 -20.08 13.30 -16.51
N CYS A 321 -19.16 13.69 -17.40
CA CYS A 321 -18.09 12.82 -17.90
C CYS A 321 -16.97 12.74 -16.87
N ILE A 322 -16.88 11.65 -16.09
CA ILE A 322 -15.90 11.50 -15.00
C ILE A 322 -14.41 11.45 -15.41
N ILE A 323 -14.09 11.71 -16.68
CA ILE A 323 -12.70 11.82 -17.19
C ILE A 323 -12.27 13.29 -17.24
N CYS A 324 -13.08 14.17 -17.86
CA CYS A 324 -12.80 15.61 -17.94
C CYS A 324 -13.56 16.44 -16.90
N MET A 325 -14.53 15.85 -16.20
CA MET A 325 -15.42 16.50 -15.23
C MET A 325 -16.35 17.58 -15.83
N GLU A 326 -16.53 17.55 -17.15
CA GLU A 326 -17.50 18.37 -17.89
C GLU A 326 -18.77 17.57 -18.18
N LYS A 327 -19.89 18.27 -18.42
CA LYS A 327 -21.16 17.62 -18.80
C LYS A 327 -21.06 16.90 -20.14
N LEU A 328 -21.75 15.77 -20.27
CA LEU A 328 -21.91 15.03 -21.52
C LEU A 328 -22.80 15.77 -22.54
N SER A 329 -23.49 16.85 -22.14
CA SER A 329 -24.16 17.79 -23.05
C SER A 329 -23.22 18.79 -23.71
N ASP A 330 -22.05 19.00 -23.10
CA ASP A 330 -21.10 20.06 -23.39
C ASP A 330 -19.85 19.48 -24.07
N LEU A 331 -18.89 20.33 -24.43
CA LEU A 331 -17.67 19.89 -25.13
C LEU A 331 -16.74 19.10 -24.19
N SER A 332 -16.04 18.12 -24.75
CA SER A 332 -14.94 17.42 -24.08
C SER A 332 -13.84 18.40 -23.66
N GLY A 333 -13.39 18.33 -22.40
CA GLY A 333 -12.21 19.07 -21.92
C GLY A 333 -10.88 18.69 -22.60
N TYR A 334 -10.88 17.71 -23.52
CA TYR A 334 -9.72 17.27 -24.31
C TYR A 334 -9.76 17.71 -25.79
N ASP A 335 -10.69 18.59 -26.18
CA ASP A 335 -10.86 19.14 -27.54
C ASP A 335 -9.51 19.55 -28.20
N GLY A 336 -8.69 20.33 -27.50
CA GLY A 336 -7.40 20.81 -28.01
C GLY A 336 -6.22 19.82 -27.94
N VAL A 337 -6.41 18.59 -27.45
CA VAL A 337 -5.30 17.64 -27.17
C VAL A 337 -5.39 16.37 -28.04
N SER A 338 -6.59 15.92 -28.43
CA SER A 338 -6.76 14.68 -29.19
C SER A 338 -6.74 14.92 -30.70
N HIS A 339 -5.88 14.21 -31.42
CA HIS A 339 -5.67 14.41 -32.87
C HIS A 339 -6.72 13.75 -33.79
N SER A 340 -7.94 13.45 -33.31
CA SER A 340 -8.98 12.86 -34.17
C SER A 340 -9.46 13.85 -35.24
N LYS A 341 -9.58 13.36 -36.47
CA LYS A 341 -10.17 14.13 -37.59
C LYS A 341 -11.66 13.84 -37.79
N THR A 342 -12.25 12.89 -37.07
CA THR A 342 -13.64 12.44 -37.31
C THR A 342 -14.54 12.47 -36.08
N ILE A 343 -13.98 12.37 -34.87
CA ILE A 343 -14.75 12.48 -33.63
C ILE A 343 -14.84 13.96 -33.26
N GLN A 344 -16.06 14.49 -33.25
CA GLN A 344 -16.33 15.87 -32.85
C GLN A 344 -16.23 16.03 -31.32
N PRO A 345 -15.91 17.22 -30.79
CA PRO A 345 -15.66 17.38 -29.35
C PRO A 345 -16.90 17.20 -28.46
N ASP A 346 -18.09 17.36 -29.04
CA ASP A 346 -19.40 17.07 -28.41
C ASP A 346 -19.84 15.60 -28.55
N SER A 347 -19.06 14.75 -29.23
CA SER A 347 -19.47 13.38 -29.50
C SER A 347 -19.30 12.48 -28.27
N VAL A 348 -20.43 12.04 -27.73
CA VAL A 348 -20.51 11.07 -26.63
C VAL A 348 -20.74 9.65 -27.12
N GLY A 349 -20.24 8.68 -26.37
CA GLY A 349 -20.39 7.26 -26.66
C GLY A 349 -20.67 6.42 -25.43
N LYS A 350 -21.43 5.35 -25.63
CA LYS A 350 -21.84 4.38 -24.62
C LYS A 350 -21.09 3.07 -24.79
N PHE A 351 -20.50 2.56 -23.72
CA PHE A 351 -19.86 1.26 -23.70
C PHE A 351 -20.87 0.12 -23.94
N THR A 352 -20.54 -0.79 -24.86
CA THR A 352 -21.46 -1.84 -25.37
C THR A 352 -21.95 -2.86 -24.33
N LYS A 353 -21.20 -3.17 -23.27
CA LYS A 353 -21.58 -4.17 -22.26
C LYS A 353 -22.06 -3.54 -20.94
N CYS A 354 -21.30 -2.59 -20.40
CA CYS A 354 -21.59 -1.97 -19.10
C CYS A 354 -22.43 -0.69 -19.18
N GLY A 355 -22.68 -0.15 -20.37
CA GLY A 355 -23.59 0.97 -20.59
C GLY A 355 -23.14 2.35 -20.06
N HIS A 356 -21.95 2.48 -19.50
CA HIS A 356 -21.42 3.79 -19.06
C HIS A 356 -21.10 4.69 -20.26
N ILE A 357 -21.30 6.00 -20.10
CA ILE A 357 -21.25 7.02 -21.15
C ILE A 357 -20.08 7.98 -20.88
N PHE A 358 -19.34 8.34 -21.93
CA PHE A 358 -18.22 9.27 -21.88
C PHE A 358 -18.14 10.07 -23.19
N HIS A 359 -17.48 11.23 -23.21
CA HIS A 359 -17.02 11.82 -24.46
C HIS A 359 -16.04 10.87 -25.17
N LEU A 360 -16.21 10.69 -26.47
CA LEU A 360 -15.34 9.82 -27.28
C LEU A 360 -13.90 10.35 -27.32
N LEU A 361 -13.68 11.67 -27.32
CA LEU A 361 -12.34 12.26 -27.22
C LEU A 361 -11.65 11.96 -25.88
N CYS A 362 -12.37 12.03 -24.75
CA CYS A 362 -11.83 11.65 -23.44
C CYS A 362 -11.35 10.19 -23.43
N MET A 363 -12.13 9.31 -24.07
CA MET A 363 -11.79 7.89 -24.19
C MET A 363 -10.62 7.62 -25.14
N MET A 364 -10.49 8.38 -26.22
CA MET A 364 -9.29 8.36 -27.08
C MET A 364 -8.04 8.82 -26.31
N ALA A 365 -8.10 9.98 -25.67
CA ALA A 365 -6.98 10.52 -24.91
C ALA A 365 -6.54 9.55 -23.79
N MET A 366 -7.49 8.89 -23.12
CA MET A 366 -7.17 7.87 -22.13
C MET A 366 -6.48 6.63 -22.75
N TYR A 367 -6.92 6.18 -23.93
CA TYR A 367 -6.29 5.05 -24.63
C TYR A 367 -4.89 5.40 -25.17
N GLU A 368 -4.69 6.60 -25.71
CA GLU A 368 -3.42 7.08 -26.26
C GLU A 368 -2.31 7.15 -25.20
N ASN A 369 -2.69 7.53 -23.96
CA ASN A 369 -1.84 7.52 -22.78
C ASN A 369 -1.70 6.13 -22.11
N GLY A 370 -2.39 5.11 -22.62
CA GLY A 370 -2.36 3.73 -22.11
C GLY A 370 -1.40 2.80 -22.86
N THR A 371 -1.59 1.49 -22.66
CA THR A 371 -0.80 0.41 -23.28
C THR A 371 -0.98 0.30 -24.80
N LYS A 372 -2.08 0.83 -25.35
CA LYS A 372 -2.45 0.79 -26.78
C LYS A 372 -2.48 -0.62 -27.36
N ASP A 373 -2.95 -1.58 -26.56
CA ASP A 373 -3.00 -3.02 -26.85
C ASP A 373 -4.26 -3.49 -27.60
N GLY A 374 -5.14 -2.58 -28.03
CA GLY A 374 -6.42 -2.92 -28.63
C GLY A 374 -7.52 -3.27 -27.61
N SER A 375 -7.26 -3.09 -26.31
CA SER A 375 -8.25 -3.20 -25.23
C SER A 375 -8.71 -1.84 -24.72
N LEU A 376 -9.89 -1.80 -24.08
CA LEU A 376 -10.36 -0.65 -23.30
C LEU A 376 -10.85 -1.09 -21.94
N GLN A 377 -10.49 -0.33 -20.90
CA GLN A 377 -11.03 -0.50 -19.56
C GLN A 377 -11.99 0.65 -19.26
N CYS A 378 -13.25 0.34 -18.92
CA CYS A 378 -14.23 1.35 -18.56
C CYS A 378 -13.80 2.08 -17.26
N PRO A 379 -13.68 3.42 -17.25
CA PRO A 379 -13.26 4.15 -16.06
C PRO A 379 -14.13 3.88 -14.83
N SER A 380 -15.45 3.98 -14.96
CA SER A 380 -16.39 3.86 -13.84
C SER A 380 -16.42 2.47 -13.19
N CYS A 381 -16.61 1.41 -13.96
CA CYS A 381 -16.82 0.05 -13.44
C CYS A 381 -15.66 -0.93 -13.67
N LYS A 382 -14.54 -0.47 -14.25
CA LYS A 382 -13.33 -1.26 -14.53
C LYS A 382 -13.50 -2.47 -15.47
N MET A 383 -14.68 -2.66 -16.08
CA MET A 383 -14.92 -3.70 -17.09
C MET A 383 -13.98 -3.56 -18.29
N ILE A 384 -13.38 -4.67 -18.73
CA ILE A 384 -12.44 -4.75 -19.84
C ILE A 384 -13.15 -5.19 -21.13
N TYR A 385 -12.74 -4.57 -22.23
CA TYR A 385 -13.17 -4.81 -23.61
C TYR A 385 -11.96 -5.18 -24.46
N GLY A 386 -12.04 -6.25 -25.23
CA GLY A 386 -10.86 -6.84 -25.88
C GLY A 386 -10.02 -7.67 -24.91
N GLU A 387 -8.81 -8.02 -25.33
CA GLU A 387 -7.83 -8.71 -24.50
C GLU A 387 -6.82 -7.70 -23.94
N LYS A 388 -6.84 -7.49 -22.62
CA LYS A 388 -5.87 -6.61 -21.95
C LYS A 388 -4.51 -7.29 -21.89
N THR A 389 -3.47 -6.56 -22.28
CA THR A 389 -2.07 -6.97 -22.12
C THR A 389 -1.29 -5.90 -21.34
N GLY A 390 -0.12 -6.27 -20.83
CA GLY A 390 0.74 -5.37 -20.08
C GLY A 390 2.09 -5.12 -20.75
N THR A 391 2.94 -4.41 -20.02
CA THR A 391 4.26 -3.96 -20.49
C THR A 391 5.41 -4.76 -19.88
N GLN A 392 5.15 -5.95 -19.29
CA GLN A 392 6.20 -6.83 -18.76
C GLN A 392 7.37 -7.02 -19.75
N PRO A 393 8.63 -6.77 -19.34
CA PRO A 393 9.79 -7.06 -20.17
C PRO A 393 9.96 -8.55 -20.49
N LYS A 394 10.75 -8.85 -21.53
CA LYS A 394 11.05 -10.25 -21.89
C LYS A 394 11.75 -10.98 -20.73
N GLY A 395 11.35 -12.23 -20.50
CA GLY A 395 11.84 -13.05 -19.40
C GLY A 395 11.43 -14.51 -19.53
N LYS A 396 11.55 -15.26 -18.44
CA LYS A 396 11.18 -16.68 -18.31
C LYS A 396 10.35 -16.92 -17.06
N MET A 397 9.43 -17.88 -17.12
CA MET A 397 8.66 -18.40 -15.99
C MET A 397 8.88 -19.91 -15.93
N ASP A 398 9.57 -20.40 -14.89
CA ASP A 398 9.79 -21.82 -14.65
C ASP A 398 8.90 -22.34 -13.51
N LEU A 399 8.57 -23.63 -13.57
CA LEU A 399 7.64 -24.29 -12.66
C LEU A 399 8.25 -25.58 -12.09
N TYR A 400 8.15 -25.73 -10.77
CA TYR A 400 8.66 -26.87 -10.01
C TYR A 400 7.60 -27.36 -9.04
N LEU A 401 7.60 -28.66 -8.76
CA LEU A 401 6.80 -29.23 -7.67
C LEU A 401 7.73 -29.55 -6.49
N LEU A 402 7.44 -28.97 -5.33
CA LEU A 402 8.14 -29.20 -4.08
C LEU A 402 7.34 -30.18 -3.22
N PRO A 403 7.95 -31.24 -2.67
CA PRO A 403 7.23 -32.22 -1.84
C PRO A 403 6.79 -31.67 -0.48
N GLN A 404 7.29 -30.51 -0.05
CA GLN A 404 6.90 -29.86 1.20
C GLN A 404 5.53 -29.19 1.08
N SER A 405 4.71 -29.30 2.12
CA SER A 405 3.45 -28.56 2.26
C SER A 405 3.68 -27.12 2.70
N LEU A 406 2.79 -26.22 2.29
CA LEU A 406 2.77 -24.84 2.77
C LEU A 406 2.03 -24.75 4.11
N PRO A 407 2.40 -23.81 5.01
CA PRO A 407 1.62 -23.52 6.21
C PRO A 407 0.16 -23.21 5.85
N GLY A 408 -0.78 -23.92 6.49
CA GLY A 408 -2.21 -23.83 6.19
C GLY A 408 -2.72 -24.80 5.10
N HIS A 409 -1.83 -25.55 4.44
CA HIS A 409 -2.16 -26.54 3.40
C HIS A 409 -1.43 -27.89 3.62
N PRO A 410 -1.61 -28.55 4.78
CA PRO A 410 -0.85 -29.75 5.18
C PRO A 410 -1.19 -31.01 4.38
N ASP A 411 -2.24 -30.96 3.55
CA ASP A 411 -2.82 -32.04 2.76
C ASP A 411 -2.26 -32.13 1.33
N CYS A 412 -1.42 -31.17 0.92
CA CYS A 412 -0.88 -31.13 -0.43
C CYS A 412 0.58 -30.65 -0.49
N ALA A 413 1.24 -30.94 -1.61
CA ALA A 413 2.56 -30.44 -1.97
C ALA A 413 2.53 -28.93 -2.30
N ALA A 414 3.68 -28.31 -2.59
CA ALA A 414 3.76 -26.91 -3.03
C ALA A 414 4.21 -26.79 -4.48
N ILE A 415 3.51 -25.96 -5.26
CA ILE A 415 3.97 -25.46 -6.55
C ILE A 415 4.94 -24.31 -6.27
N HIS A 416 6.14 -24.38 -6.85
CA HIS A 416 7.11 -23.29 -6.85
C HIS A 416 7.22 -22.70 -8.26
N ILE A 417 7.02 -21.38 -8.36
CA ILE A 417 7.12 -20.58 -9.57
C ILE A 417 8.40 -19.74 -9.46
N ALA A 418 9.27 -19.79 -10.47
CA ALA A 418 10.47 -18.96 -10.55
C ALA A 418 10.40 -18.06 -11.78
N TYR A 419 10.28 -16.75 -11.56
CA TYR A 419 10.35 -15.75 -12.62
C TYR A 419 11.77 -15.26 -12.81
N TYR A 420 12.17 -15.06 -14.06
CA TYR A 420 13.47 -14.51 -14.47
C TYR A 420 13.24 -13.34 -15.43
N ILE A 421 13.63 -12.13 -15.05
CA ILE A 421 13.69 -10.96 -15.94
C ILE A 421 15.07 -10.33 -15.77
N LEU A 422 15.74 -10.05 -16.88
CA LEU A 422 17.05 -9.39 -16.91
C LEU A 422 16.89 -7.88 -17.10
N PRO A 423 17.85 -7.06 -16.63
CA PRO A 423 17.94 -5.65 -17.01
C PRO A 423 18.01 -5.49 -18.54
N GLY A 424 17.51 -4.38 -19.07
CA GLY A 424 17.43 -4.17 -20.52
C GLY A 424 17.19 -2.71 -20.89
N ILE A 425 16.74 -2.49 -22.12
CA ILE A 425 16.36 -1.18 -22.63
C ILE A 425 14.83 -1.10 -22.75
N GLN A 426 14.27 0.03 -22.35
CA GLN A 426 12.84 0.30 -22.41
C GLN A 426 12.35 0.43 -23.85
N GLY A 427 11.43 -0.45 -24.25
CA GLY A 427 10.67 -0.31 -25.50
C GLY A 427 9.66 0.86 -25.50
N PRO A 428 8.99 1.13 -26.65
CA PRO A 428 8.04 2.23 -26.82
C PRO A 428 6.83 2.21 -25.88
N GLU A 429 6.54 1.07 -25.25
CA GLU A 429 5.42 0.89 -24.32
C GLU A 429 5.75 1.27 -22.86
N HIS A 430 7.02 1.54 -22.54
CA HIS A 430 7.47 1.84 -21.18
C HIS A 430 7.56 3.36 -20.91
N PRO A 431 7.69 3.78 -19.63
CA PRO A 431 7.68 5.20 -19.26
C PRO A 431 8.77 6.05 -19.93
N ASN A 432 9.95 5.50 -20.19
CA ASN A 432 11.08 6.20 -20.77
C ASN A 432 11.72 5.40 -21.93
N PRO A 433 11.11 5.38 -23.13
CA PRO A 433 11.62 4.60 -24.26
C PRO A 433 13.09 4.92 -24.60
N GLY A 434 13.88 3.89 -24.86
CA GLY A 434 15.31 3.99 -25.14
C GLY A 434 16.22 4.13 -23.91
N ARG A 435 15.68 4.44 -22.71
CA ARG A 435 16.48 4.43 -21.46
C ARG A 435 16.63 2.99 -20.94
N PRO A 436 17.70 2.68 -20.17
CA PRO A 436 17.80 1.38 -19.51
C PRO A 436 16.72 1.21 -18.45
N PHE A 437 16.44 -0.05 -18.09
CA PHE A 437 15.71 -0.41 -16.88
C PHE A 437 16.48 -1.47 -16.07
N THR A 438 16.36 -1.44 -14.75
CA THR A 438 16.98 -2.43 -13.85
C THR A 438 16.00 -3.55 -13.47
N ALA A 439 16.50 -4.72 -13.09
CA ALA A 439 15.66 -5.84 -12.63
C ALA A 439 16.20 -6.36 -11.29
N ARG A 440 15.58 -5.95 -10.18
CA ARG A 440 16.04 -6.28 -8.82
C ARG A 440 15.40 -7.55 -8.28
N GLY A 441 16.21 -8.36 -7.58
CA GLY A 441 15.76 -9.56 -6.86
C GLY A 441 15.29 -10.70 -7.75
N PHE A 442 15.81 -10.83 -8.98
CA PHE A 442 15.54 -11.97 -9.85
C PHE A 442 16.64 -13.05 -9.70
N PRO A 443 16.30 -14.35 -9.71
CA PRO A 443 14.95 -14.91 -9.85
C PRO A 443 14.03 -14.61 -8.67
N ARG A 444 12.77 -14.31 -8.97
CA ARG A 444 11.72 -14.13 -7.94
C ARG A 444 11.01 -15.47 -7.75
N HIS A 445 11.10 -15.98 -6.53
CA HIS A 445 10.52 -17.26 -6.12
C HIS A 445 9.13 -17.02 -5.53
N CYS A 446 8.14 -17.81 -5.96
CA CYS A 446 6.76 -17.71 -5.48
C CYS A 446 6.15 -19.09 -5.26
N TYR A 447 5.17 -19.18 -4.37
CA TYR A 447 4.61 -20.46 -3.92
C TYR A 447 3.08 -20.48 -3.99
N LEU A 448 2.52 -21.63 -4.39
CA LEU A 448 1.09 -21.95 -4.32
C LEU A 448 0.92 -23.38 -3.76
N PRO A 449 -0.17 -23.70 -3.05
CA PRO A 449 -0.47 -25.08 -2.67
C PRO A 449 -0.86 -25.91 -3.90
N HIS A 450 -0.45 -27.18 -3.96
CA HIS A 450 -0.73 -28.08 -5.08
C HIS A 450 -2.13 -28.74 -4.98
N ASN A 451 -3.12 -27.98 -4.53
CA ASN A 451 -4.53 -28.37 -4.51
C ASN A 451 -5.27 -27.80 -5.73
N ASP A 452 -6.56 -28.14 -5.88
CA ASP A 452 -7.36 -27.79 -7.06
C ASP A 452 -7.41 -26.27 -7.31
N LYS A 453 -7.59 -25.47 -6.24
CA LYS A 453 -7.64 -24.00 -6.33
C LYS A 453 -6.27 -23.42 -6.68
N GLY A 454 -5.18 -23.95 -6.11
CA GLY A 454 -3.82 -23.52 -6.43
C GLY A 454 -3.37 -23.88 -7.85
N ARG A 455 -3.74 -25.06 -8.36
CA ARG A 455 -3.52 -25.42 -9.79
C ARG A 455 -4.31 -24.51 -10.73
N LYS A 456 -5.55 -24.16 -10.39
CA LYS A 456 -6.36 -23.19 -11.14
C LYS A 456 -5.72 -21.80 -11.17
N VAL A 457 -5.20 -21.31 -10.04
CA VAL A 457 -4.43 -20.05 -9.98
C VAL A 457 -3.18 -20.14 -10.86
N LEU A 458 -2.45 -21.26 -10.85
CA LEU A 458 -1.29 -21.45 -11.70
C LEU A 458 -1.61 -21.31 -13.19
N GLU A 459 -2.69 -21.93 -13.69
CA GLU A 459 -3.05 -21.81 -15.11
C GLU A 459 -3.44 -20.36 -15.48
N LEU A 460 -4.17 -19.66 -14.60
CA LEU A 460 -4.47 -18.23 -14.80
C LEU A 460 -3.20 -17.36 -14.79
N LEU A 461 -2.23 -17.66 -13.91
CA LEU A 461 -0.94 -16.96 -13.89
C LEU A 461 -0.13 -17.18 -15.17
N LYS A 462 -0.19 -18.35 -15.80
CA LYS A 462 0.42 -18.58 -17.13
C LYS A 462 -0.23 -17.71 -18.21
N VAL A 463 -1.56 -17.58 -18.21
CA VAL A 463 -2.26 -16.66 -19.13
C VAL A 463 -1.84 -15.21 -18.88
N ALA A 464 -1.81 -14.78 -17.61
CA ALA A 464 -1.36 -13.44 -17.24
C ALA A 464 0.11 -13.17 -17.63
N TRP A 465 1.00 -14.15 -17.46
CA TRP A 465 2.39 -14.08 -17.91
C TRP A 465 2.49 -13.92 -19.44
N ASN A 466 1.76 -14.73 -20.20
CA ASN A 466 1.74 -14.64 -21.67
C ASN A 466 1.16 -13.30 -22.16
N ARG A 467 0.15 -12.77 -21.46
CA ARG A 467 -0.41 -11.42 -21.68
C ARG A 467 0.44 -10.28 -21.11
N ARG A 468 1.67 -10.55 -20.63
CA ARG A 468 2.61 -9.54 -20.10
C ARG A 468 2.10 -8.77 -18.87
N LEU A 469 1.27 -9.39 -18.03
CA LEU A 469 0.56 -8.75 -16.91
C LEU A 469 1.19 -8.93 -15.51
N ILE A 470 2.16 -9.82 -15.31
CA ILE A 470 2.70 -10.11 -13.95
C ILE A 470 3.63 -9.00 -13.45
N PHE A 471 4.44 -8.43 -14.35
CA PHE A 471 5.37 -7.34 -14.05
C PHE A 471 5.19 -6.15 -14.99
N THR A 472 5.76 -5.02 -14.61
CA THR A 472 5.86 -3.80 -15.43
C THR A 472 7.17 -3.08 -15.16
N VAL A 473 7.56 -2.12 -16.00
CA VAL A 473 8.64 -1.16 -15.69
C VAL A 473 8.01 0.09 -15.09
N GLY A 474 8.47 0.45 -13.89
CA GLY A 474 7.96 1.62 -13.18
C GLY A 474 8.88 2.02 -12.03
N THR A 475 8.31 2.69 -11.03
CA THR A 475 9.01 2.99 -9.78
C THR A 475 8.79 1.86 -8.79
N SER A 476 9.86 1.22 -8.34
CA SER A 476 9.80 0.38 -7.15
C SER A 476 9.32 1.25 -5.99
N ASN A 477 8.14 0.91 -5.48
CA ASN A 477 7.38 1.68 -4.50
C ASN A 477 8.09 1.93 -3.15
N THR A 478 9.33 1.47 -3.02
CA THR A 478 10.01 1.21 -1.75
C THR A 478 11.48 1.58 -1.81
N THR A 479 12.19 1.08 -2.81
CA THR A 479 13.56 1.56 -3.07
C THR A 479 13.52 3.00 -3.59
N GLY A 480 12.35 3.44 -4.07
CA GLY A 480 12.19 4.66 -4.85
C GLY A 480 12.83 4.57 -6.25
N GLU A 481 13.39 3.41 -6.62
CA GLU A 481 14.12 3.21 -7.87
C GLU A 481 13.12 3.30 -9.04
N ALA A 482 13.17 4.41 -9.78
CA ALA A 482 12.50 4.55 -11.06
C ALA A 482 13.17 3.66 -12.12
N ASP A 483 12.50 3.46 -13.25
CA ASP A 483 13.03 2.66 -14.37
C ASP A 483 13.43 1.22 -13.93
N THR A 484 12.60 0.55 -13.12
CA THR A 484 12.88 -0.82 -12.63
C THR A 484 11.70 -1.77 -12.76
N VAL A 485 11.98 -3.08 -12.79
CA VAL A 485 10.97 -4.14 -12.90
C VAL A 485 10.26 -4.37 -11.57
N VAL A 486 8.95 -4.08 -11.56
CA VAL A 486 8.06 -4.17 -10.39
C VAL A 486 6.90 -5.13 -10.65
N TRP A 487 6.27 -5.63 -9.57
CA TRP A 487 5.01 -6.37 -9.65
C TRP A 487 3.89 -5.47 -10.19
N ASN A 488 2.93 -6.06 -10.90
CA ASN A 488 1.83 -5.34 -11.54
C ASN A 488 0.46 -5.86 -11.08
N GLU A 489 -0.02 -5.37 -9.93
CA GLU A 489 -1.38 -5.59 -9.39
C GLU A 489 -1.84 -7.05 -9.16
N ILE A 490 -0.98 -8.05 -9.35
CA ILE A 490 -1.25 -9.48 -9.09
C ILE A 490 -0.28 -9.97 -8.02
N HIS A 491 -0.78 -10.13 -6.78
CA HIS A 491 0.05 -10.47 -5.64
C HIS A 491 0.53 -11.92 -5.70
N HIS A 492 1.78 -12.11 -5.27
CA HIS A 492 2.43 -13.41 -5.19
C HIS A 492 2.94 -13.64 -3.77
N LYS A 493 2.88 -14.89 -3.31
CA LYS A 493 3.47 -15.30 -2.03
C LYS A 493 4.92 -15.71 -2.23
N THR A 494 5.84 -14.87 -1.77
CA THR A 494 7.31 -15.01 -1.93
C THR A 494 7.99 -15.66 -0.72
N GLU A 495 7.32 -15.76 0.42
CA GLU A 495 7.77 -16.54 1.60
C GLU A 495 7.04 -17.90 1.67
N MET A 496 7.79 -18.99 1.80
CA MET A 496 7.24 -20.36 1.83
C MET A 496 6.82 -20.79 3.25
N GLY A 497 7.68 -20.56 4.25
CA GLY A 497 7.53 -21.13 5.60
C GLY A 497 7.07 -20.14 6.69
N SER A 498 6.86 -18.88 6.34
CA SER A 498 6.45 -17.81 7.23
C SER A 498 5.59 -16.79 6.50
N ASN A 499 4.96 -15.87 7.23
CA ASN A 499 4.24 -14.72 6.69
C ASN A 499 4.70 -13.41 7.36
N VAL A 500 6.00 -13.27 7.63
CA VAL A 500 6.53 -12.16 8.45
C VAL A 500 6.51 -10.84 7.69
N SER A 501 6.74 -10.87 6.37
CA SER A 501 6.56 -9.69 5.50
C SER A 501 5.12 -9.44 5.04
N GLY A 502 4.15 -10.29 5.39
CA GLY A 502 2.79 -10.29 4.81
C GLY A 502 2.69 -10.98 3.43
N HIS A 503 3.83 -11.30 2.80
CA HIS A 503 3.90 -11.95 1.48
C HIS A 503 4.14 -13.47 1.57
N GLY A 504 3.63 -14.14 2.62
CA GLY A 504 3.81 -15.57 2.81
C GLY A 504 2.61 -16.31 3.40
N TYR A 505 2.87 -17.46 4.00
CA TYR A 505 1.88 -18.43 4.50
C TYR A 505 1.99 -18.63 6.02
N PRO A 506 0.89 -18.92 6.74
CA PRO A 506 -0.46 -19.19 6.23
C PRO A 506 -1.21 -17.91 5.85
N ASP A 507 -2.05 -18.01 4.82
CA ASP A 507 -3.03 -17.00 4.41
C ASP A 507 -4.23 -17.71 3.78
N PRO A 508 -5.38 -17.81 4.49
CA PRO A 508 -6.55 -18.54 4.00
C PRO A 508 -7.28 -17.83 2.85
N ASN A 509 -7.09 -16.52 2.68
CA ASN A 509 -7.82 -15.71 1.70
C ASN A 509 -7.04 -15.49 0.40
N TYR A 510 -5.71 -15.69 0.42
CA TYR A 510 -4.83 -15.38 -0.70
C TYR A 510 -5.29 -15.95 -2.05
N LEU A 511 -5.71 -17.21 -2.10
CA LEU A 511 -6.12 -17.84 -3.37
C LEU A 511 -7.38 -17.21 -3.97
N ASP A 512 -8.32 -16.74 -3.15
CA ASP A 512 -9.52 -16.05 -3.63
C ASP A 512 -9.21 -14.60 -4.02
N ASN A 513 -8.33 -13.93 -3.26
CA ASN A 513 -7.85 -12.59 -3.56
C ASN A 513 -7.11 -12.55 -4.91
N VAL A 514 -6.15 -13.45 -5.15
CA VAL A 514 -5.39 -13.47 -6.41
C VAL A 514 -6.25 -13.84 -7.62
N ILE A 515 -7.30 -14.67 -7.44
CA ILE A 515 -8.31 -14.92 -8.49
C ILE A 515 -9.08 -13.64 -8.81
N ALA A 516 -9.46 -12.85 -7.81
CA ALA A 516 -10.14 -11.57 -8.01
C ALA A 516 -9.23 -10.52 -8.69
N GLU A 517 -7.93 -10.49 -8.33
CA GLU A 517 -6.92 -9.64 -8.99
C GLU A 517 -6.71 -10.02 -10.45
N LEU A 518 -6.55 -11.32 -10.74
CA LEU A 518 -6.48 -11.85 -12.11
C LEU A 518 -7.72 -11.48 -12.93
N ALA A 519 -8.92 -11.65 -12.35
CA ALA A 519 -10.17 -11.26 -13.00
C ALA A 519 -10.25 -9.74 -13.24
N ALA A 520 -9.75 -8.90 -12.33
CA ALA A 520 -9.66 -7.46 -12.49
C ALA A 520 -8.68 -7.02 -13.59
N GLN A 521 -7.71 -7.88 -13.95
CA GLN A 521 -6.85 -7.72 -15.13
C GLN A 521 -7.41 -8.40 -16.40
N GLY A 522 -8.63 -8.97 -16.35
CA GLY A 522 -9.27 -9.62 -17.51
C GLY A 522 -8.80 -11.06 -17.76
N VAL A 523 -8.19 -11.70 -16.75
CA VAL A 523 -7.75 -13.09 -16.80
C VAL A 523 -8.70 -13.93 -15.95
N THR A 524 -9.68 -14.55 -16.61
CA THR A 524 -10.73 -15.38 -16.00
C THR A 524 -10.65 -16.83 -16.48
N GLU A 525 -11.47 -17.70 -15.89
CA GLU A 525 -11.57 -19.12 -16.28
C GLU A 525 -11.95 -19.35 -17.75
N ASP A 526 -12.67 -18.41 -18.36
CA ASP A 526 -13.01 -18.48 -19.79
C ASP A 526 -11.77 -18.38 -20.69
N CYS A 527 -10.69 -17.78 -20.19
CA CYS A 527 -9.39 -17.74 -20.88
C CYS A 527 -8.66 -19.10 -20.87
N LEU A 528 -9.11 -20.07 -20.07
CA LEU A 528 -8.54 -21.43 -20.00
C LEU A 528 -9.26 -22.43 -20.94
N ARG A 529 -10.30 -21.97 -21.65
CA ARG A 529 -11.08 -22.79 -22.60
C ARG A 529 -10.75 -22.48 -24.07
N GLN A 530 -9.74 -21.65 -24.30
CA GLN A 530 -9.23 -21.20 -25.60
C GLN A 530 -7.88 -21.87 -25.88
#